data_AF-A0A0P0SFE6-F1
#
_entry.id   AF-A0A0P0SFE6-F1
#
_cell.length_a   1.000
_cell.length_b   1.000
_cell.length_c   1.000
_cell.angle_alpha   90.00
_cell.angle_beta   90.00
_cell.angle_gamma   90.00
#
_symmetry.space_group_name_H-M   'P 1'
#
loop_
_entity.id
_entity.type
_entity.pdbx_description
1 polymer ?
#
loop_
_entity_poly.entity_id
_entity_poly.type
_entity_poly.pdbx_seq_one_letter_code
_entity_poly.pdbx_strand_id
1 'polypeptide(L)'
;MTTVLTLPADGPVIASEADAIDVLGDAFGHGADLVAVPVERLDPEFFRLRSGLAGAITQKFAQYGVRLAVVGDVSRWTAEPGPVADWVRESNEGRHLRFVGDVAELGA
;
A
#
# COMPACT_ATOMS: atom_id res chain seq x y z
N MET A 1 18.75 -3.94 -7.98
CA MET A 1 18.54 -3.19 -6.73
C MET A 1 17.13 -2.65 -6.81
N THR A 2 16.32 -2.80 -5.76
CA THR A 2 14.95 -2.27 -5.77
C THR A 2 15.02 -0.76 -5.50
N THR A 3 14.44 0.06 -6.39
CA THR A 3 14.26 1.49 -6.11
C THR A 3 12.94 1.70 -5.36
N VAL A 4 13.00 2.35 -4.20
CA VAL A 4 11.83 2.59 -3.34
C VAL A 4 11.50 4.07 -3.32
N LEU A 5 10.28 4.43 -3.70
CA LEU A 5 9.72 5.76 -3.47
C LEU A 5 8.99 5.75 -2.13
N THR A 6 9.44 6.56 -1.17
CA THR A 6 8.75 6.72 0.11
C THR A 6 7.93 7.99 0.11
N LEU A 7 6.62 7.86 0.34
CA LEU A 7 5.72 9.00 0.43
C LEU A 7 5.80 9.62 1.85
N PRO A 8 5.81 10.96 1.97
CA PRO A 8 5.73 11.61 3.28
C PRO A 8 4.33 11.45 3.88
N ALA A 9 4.22 11.33 5.20
CA ALA A 9 2.95 11.03 5.88
C ALA A 9 1.91 12.16 5.79
N ASP A 10 2.35 13.41 5.63
CA ASP A 10 1.51 14.61 5.53
C ASP A 10 1.01 14.92 4.11
N GLY A 11 1.18 13.97 3.18
CA GLY A 11 0.69 14.10 1.80
C GLY A 11 -0.81 13.82 1.63
N PRO A 12 -1.35 14.03 0.40
CA PRO A 12 -2.76 13.77 0.09
C PRO A 12 -3.19 12.33 0.38
N VAL A 13 -4.42 12.17 0.89
CA VAL A 13 -5.04 10.85 1.10
C VAL A 13 -5.36 10.19 -0.24
N ILE A 14 -5.12 8.89 -0.31
CA ILE A 14 -5.43 8.01 -1.43
C ILE A 14 -6.79 7.36 -1.14
N ALA A 15 -7.84 7.91 -1.74
CA ALA A 15 -9.23 7.48 -1.52
C ALA A 15 -9.89 6.90 -2.79
N SER A 16 -9.18 6.88 -3.92
CA SER A 16 -9.69 6.45 -5.21
C SER A 16 -8.63 5.82 -6.12
N GLU A 17 -9.07 5.24 -7.25
CA GLU A 17 -8.17 4.79 -8.30
C GLU A 17 -7.38 5.93 -8.95
N ALA A 18 -7.95 7.14 -9.02
CA ALA A 18 -7.29 8.30 -9.61
C ALA A 18 -6.09 8.73 -8.73
N ASP A 19 -6.29 8.79 -7.41
CA ASP A 19 -5.20 9.12 -6.48
C ASP A 19 -4.06 8.07 -6.55
N ALA A 20 -4.41 6.79 -6.73
CA ALA A 20 -3.41 5.75 -6.93
C ALA A 20 -2.64 5.90 -8.24
N ILE A 21 -3.31 6.33 -9.32
CA ILE A 21 -2.67 6.63 -10.61
C ILE A 21 -1.70 7.82 -10.49
N ASP A 22 -2.06 8.85 -9.73
CA ASP A 22 -1.18 9.99 -9.48
C ASP A 22 0.10 9.55 -8.77
N VAL A 23 -0.02 8.72 -7.73
CA VAL A 23 1.13 8.12 -7.03
C VAL A 23 1.98 7.25 -7.96
N LEU A 24 1.37 6.49 -8.86
CA LEU A 24 2.10 5.71 -9.87
C LEU A 24 2.85 6.63 -10.84
N GLY A 25 2.29 7.77 -11.21
CA GLY A 25 2.96 8.80 -11.99
C GLY A 25 4.25 9.27 -11.32
N ASP A 26 4.18 9.58 -10.01
CA ASP A 26 5.36 9.92 -9.21
C ASP A 26 6.38 8.78 -9.17
N ALA A 27 5.93 7.54 -8.98
CA ALA A 27 6.80 6.36 -8.98
C ALA A 27 7.60 6.23 -10.28
N PHE A 28 6.93 6.38 -11.43
CA PHE A 28 7.60 6.36 -12.73
C PHE A 28 8.57 7.52 -12.92
N GLY A 29 8.22 8.72 -12.46
CA GLY A 29 9.11 9.89 -12.48
C GLY A 29 10.42 9.66 -11.70
N HIS A 30 10.38 8.81 -10.67
CA HIS A 30 11.54 8.45 -9.85
C HIS A 30 12.19 7.10 -10.23
N GLY A 31 11.65 6.40 -11.24
CA GLY A 31 12.11 5.05 -11.60
C GLY A 31 11.96 4.03 -10.47
N ALA A 32 10.92 4.16 -9.65
CA ALA A 32 10.67 3.31 -8.49
C ALA A 32 9.94 2.01 -8.86
N ASP A 33 10.41 0.88 -8.32
CA ASP A 33 9.79 -0.44 -8.47
C ASP A 33 8.85 -0.78 -7.29
N LEU A 34 8.90 0.03 -6.23
CA LEU A 34 8.15 -0.12 -5.00
C LEU A 34 7.78 1.27 -4.46
N VAL A 35 6.52 1.46 -4.07
CA VAL A 35 6.08 2.64 -3.34
C VAL A 35 5.75 2.28 -1.91
N ALA A 36 6.40 2.94 -0.96
CA ALA A 36 6.11 2.90 0.46
C ALA A 36 5.11 4.02 0.80
N VAL A 37 3.88 3.61 1.09
CA VAL A 37 2.74 4.48 1.42
C VAL A 37 2.51 4.41 2.93
N PRO A 38 2.66 5.53 3.67
CA PRO A 38 2.26 5.59 5.06
C PRO A 38 0.77 5.25 5.23
N VAL A 39 0.44 4.49 6.25
CA VAL A 39 -0.93 4.04 6.51
C VAL A 39 -1.90 5.21 6.69
N GLU A 40 -1.42 6.36 7.15
CA GLU A 40 -2.17 7.61 7.32
C GLU A 40 -2.62 8.21 5.98
N ARG A 41 -1.96 7.87 4.88
CA ARG A 41 -2.35 8.30 3.53
C ARG A 41 -3.43 7.42 2.93
N LEU A 42 -3.84 6.33 3.55
CA LEU A 42 -4.91 5.47 3.04
C LEU A 42 -6.23 5.86 3.70
N ASP A 43 -7.26 6.08 2.88
CA ASP A 43 -8.60 6.26 3.39
C ASP A 43 -9.01 5.03 4.24
N PRO A 44 -9.67 5.21 5.41
CA PRO A 44 -10.13 4.08 6.22
C PRO A 44 -10.96 3.04 5.45
N GLU A 45 -11.65 3.44 4.38
CA GLU A 45 -12.39 2.56 3.47
C GLU A 45 -11.50 1.52 2.77
N PHE A 46 -10.19 1.76 2.67
CA PHE A 46 -9.21 0.79 2.16
C PHE A 46 -9.27 -0.51 2.97
N PHE A 47 -9.36 -0.39 4.29
CA PHE A 47 -9.43 -1.55 5.19
C PHE A 47 -10.85 -2.09 5.34
N ARG A 48 -11.85 -1.46 4.71
CA ARG A 48 -13.22 -1.97 4.65
C ARG A 48 -13.40 -2.80 3.38
N LEU A 49 -12.80 -4.00 3.29
CA LEU A 49 -12.68 -4.80 2.05
C LEU A 49 -13.93 -4.86 1.14
N ARG A 50 -15.13 -4.88 1.73
CA ARG A 50 -16.41 -4.81 1.00
C ARG A 50 -16.64 -3.52 0.19
N SER A 51 -15.87 -2.46 0.43
CA SER A 51 -15.85 -1.21 -0.33
C SER A 51 -15.28 -1.41 -1.74
N GLY A 52 -14.43 -2.41 -1.93
CA GLY A 52 -13.67 -2.64 -3.16
C GLY A 52 -12.45 -1.71 -3.32
N LEU A 53 -12.24 -0.73 -2.43
CA LEU A 53 -11.18 0.27 -2.58
C LEU A 53 -9.77 -0.35 -2.55
N ALA A 54 -9.49 -1.23 -1.58
CA ALA A 54 -8.20 -1.92 -1.52
C ALA A 54 -7.92 -2.75 -2.79
N GLY A 55 -8.92 -3.47 -3.30
CA GLY A 55 -8.80 -4.22 -4.54
C GLY A 55 -8.49 -3.31 -5.73
N ALA A 56 -9.22 -2.21 -5.86
CA ALA A 56 -9.04 -1.27 -6.96
C ALA A 56 -7.64 -0.62 -6.95
N ILE A 57 -7.18 -0.14 -5.78
CA ILE A 57 -5.85 0.46 -5.63
C ILE A 57 -4.75 -0.58 -5.91
N THR A 58 -4.80 -1.74 -5.24
CA THR A 58 -3.76 -2.77 -5.40
C THR A 58 -3.69 -3.31 -6.83
N GLN A 59 -4.83 -3.40 -7.51
CA GLN A 59 -4.89 -3.79 -8.91
C GLN A 59 -4.20 -2.77 -9.82
N LYS A 60 -4.30 -1.46 -9.56
CA LYS A 60 -3.52 -0.45 -10.32
C LYS A 60 -2.03 -0.69 -10.17
N PHE A 61 -1.54 -0.80 -8.94
CA PHE A 61 -0.12 -1.08 -8.69
C PHE A 61 0.36 -2.33 -9.46
N ALA A 62 -0.39 -3.43 -9.38
CA ALA A 62 -0.08 -4.65 -10.12
C ALA A 62 -0.11 -4.46 -11.66
N GLN A 63 -1.13 -3.78 -12.20
CA GLN A 63 -1.28 -3.52 -13.64
C GLN A 63 -0.11 -2.69 -14.21
N TYR A 64 0.39 -1.74 -13.41
CA TYR A 64 1.47 -0.85 -13.81
C TYR A 64 2.86 -1.40 -13.45
N GLY A 65 2.94 -2.59 -12.85
CA GLY A 65 4.21 -3.26 -12.55
C GLY A 65 4.97 -2.66 -11.36
N VAL A 66 4.32 -1.85 -10.54
CA VAL A 66 4.92 -1.22 -9.36
C VAL A 66 4.40 -1.93 -8.11
N ARG A 67 5.28 -2.32 -7.20
CA ARG A 67 4.87 -2.94 -5.92
C ARG A 67 4.36 -1.88 -4.95
N LEU A 68 3.46 -2.29 -4.06
CA LEU A 68 2.94 -1.45 -2.98
C LEU A 68 3.44 -1.97 -1.63
N ALA A 69 3.91 -1.06 -0.79
CA ALA A 69 4.12 -1.30 0.63
C ALA A 69 3.27 -0.32 1.43
N VAL A 70 2.45 -0.82 2.34
CA VAL A 70 1.77 -0.02 3.36
C VAL A 70 2.66 -0.02 4.60
N VAL A 71 3.08 1.17 5.03
CA VAL A 71 4.03 1.38 6.13
C VAL A 71 3.32 2.00 7.33
N GLY A 72 3.46 1.38 8.49
CA GLY A 72 2.92 1.86 9.76
C GLY A 72 2.04 0.82 10.47
N ASP A 73 1.51 1.21 11.63
CA ASP A 73 0.74 0.31 12.48
C ASP A 73 -0.68 0.07 11.93
N VAL A 74 -0.95 -1.19 11.54
CA VAL A 74 -2.26 -1.65 11.10
C VAL A 74 -3.03 -2.44 12.17
N SER A 75 -2.51 -2.53 13.40
CA SER A 75 -3.09 -3.29 14.51
C SER A 75 -4.56 -2.92 14.76
N ARG A 76 -4.93 -1.64 14.57
CA ARG A 76 -6.32 -1.17 14.72
C ARG A 76 -7.32 -1.91 13.81
N TRP A 77 -6.88 -2.49 12.70
CA TRP A 77 -7.72 -3.26 11.78
C TRP A 77 -7.45 -4.77 11.82
N THR A 78 -6.34 -5.20 12.43
CA THR A 78 -5.88 -6.61 12.42
C THR A 78 -5.79 -7.24 13.80
N ALA A 79 -6.11 -6.51 14.88
CA ALA A 79 -6.06 -7.02 16.25
C ALA A 79 -6.96 -8.23 16.48
N GLU A 80 -8.11 -8.27 15.80
CA GLU A 80 -9.04 -9.39 15.85
C GLU A 80 -8.94 -10.22 14.56
N PRO A 81 -9.02 -11.57 14.64
CA PRO A 81 -9.10 -12.42 13.46
C PRO A 81 -10.28 -12.02 12.57
N GLY A 82 -10.06 -12.04 11.25
CA GLY A 82 -11.10 -11.72 10.29
C GLY A 82 -10.55 -11.35 8.92
N PRO A 83 -11.41 -10.95 7.98
CA PRO A 83 -11.05 -10.79 6.57
C PRO A 83 -9.88 -9.83 6.34
N VAL A 84 -9.77 -8.75 7.11
CA VAL A 84 -8.67 -7.78 6.99
C VAL A 84 -7.36 -8.37 7.51
N ALA A 85 -7.40 -9.03 8.68
CA ALA A 85 -6.23 -9.69 9.25
C ALA A 85 -5.71 -10.81 8.32
N ASP A 86 -6.62 -11.62 7.77
CA ASP A 86 -6.30 -12.66 6.80
C ASP A 86 -5.69 -12.08 5.52
N TRP A 87 -6.31 -11.02 4.99
CA TRP A 87 -5.82 -10.35 3.79
C TRP A 87 -4.42 -9.72 3.98
N VAL A 88 -4.15 -9.12 5.13
CA VAL A 88 -2.83 -8.56 5.47
C VAL A 88 -1.79 -9.68 5.53
N ARG A 89 -2.10 -10.81 6.18
CA ARG A 89 -1.21 -11.98 6.26
C ARG A 89 -0.93 -12.54 4.87
N GLU A 90 -1.95 -12.78 4.06
CA GLU A 90 -1.82 -13.31 2.69
C GLU A 90 -1.03 -12.36 1.78
N SER A 91 -1.26 -11.05 1.90
CA SER A 91 -0.52 -10.06 1.15
C SER A 91 0.97 -10.12 1.48
N ASN A 92 1.32 -10.25 2.77
CA ASN A 92 2.72 -10.37 3.22
C ASN A 92 3.43 -11.64 2.74
N GLU A 93 2.70 -12.69 2.38
CA GLU A 93 3.23 -13.90 1.73
C GLU A 93 3.40 -13.71 0.20
N GLY A 94 2.73 -12.72 -0.38
CA GLY A 94 2.77 -12.36 -1.79
C GLY A 94 3.94 -11.45 -2.19
N ARG A 95 3.92 -11.01 -3.47
CA ARG A 95 4.99 -10.17 -4.05
C ARG A 95 4.58 -8.74 -4.39
N HIS A 96 3.28 -8.46 -4.46
CA HIS A 96 2.75 -7.21 -5.02
C HIS A 96 2.36 -6.18 -3.96
N LEU A 97 1.97 -6.65 -2.76
CA LEU A 97 1.57 -5.82 -1.63
C LEU A 97 2.27 -6.33 -0.38
N ARG A 98 2.84 -5.45 0.44
CA ARG A 98 3.32 -5.79 1.79
C ARG A 98 2.81 -4.77 2.80
N PHE A 99 2.64 -5.21 4.04
CA PHE A 99 2.38 -4.40 5.22
C PHE A 99 3.57 -4.54 6.16
N VAL A 100 4.21 -3.43 6.50
CA VAL A 100 5.40 -3.38 7.36
C VAL A 100 5.24 -2.28 8.41
N GLY A 101 5.91 -2.45 9.56
CA GLY A 101 5.87 -1.45 10.62
C GLY A 101 6.71 -0.22 10.27
N ASP A 102 7.84 -0.44 9.61
CA ASP A 102 8.79 0.61 9.22
C ASP A 102 9.35 0.40 7.81
N VAL A 103 9.71 1.50 7.13
CA VAL A 103 10.32 1.48 5.80
C VAL A 103 11.64 0.70 5.76
N ALA A 104 12.37 0.61 6.87
CA ALA A 104 13.60 -0.15 7.01
C ALA A 104 13.40 -1.66 6.73
N GLU A 105 12.19 -2.18 6.88
CA GLU A 105 11.84 -3.59 6.60
C GLU A 105 11.68 -3.90 5.10
N LEU A 106 11.74 -2.89 4.22
CA LEU A 106 11.59 -3.05 2.77
C LEU A 106 12.92 -3.34 2.04
N GLY A 107 14.05 -3.18 2.72
CA GLY A 107 15.40 -3.36 2.19
C GLY A 107 16.16 -4.59 2.71
N ALA A 108 15.50 -5.47 3.46
CA ALA A 108 16.06 -6.72 3.99
C ALA A 108 15.89 -7.90 3.02
#